data_AF-A0A519PLJ1-F1
#
_entry.id   AF-A0A519PLJ1-F1
#
_cell.length_a   1.000
_cell.length_b   1.000
_cell.length_c   1.000
_cell.angle_alpha   90.00
_cell.angle_beta   90.00
_cell.angle_gamma   90.00
#
_symmetry.space_group_name_H-M   'P 1'
#
loop_
_entity.id
_entity.type
_entity.pdbx_description
1 polymer ?
#
loop_
_entity_poly.entity_id
_entity_poly.type
_entity_poly.pdbx_seq_one_letter_code
_entity_poly.pdbx_strand_id
1 'polypeptide(L)'
;DNALGTLFNMVGFQTKLKHGAQAETFRMIPGLQNAQFARLGGLHRNTYLNSPHLLDRQLRLKAMPRLRFAGQVTGVEGYVESAAMGLLTGRLAAAQALGRDLSPPPPETAMGALVEHITGGHLAGSKFQPMNINYGLLPPLEAPKVDEAGVKIPLKERGRAKKRLMSIRAMDSLKAWRDAG
;
A
#
# COMPACT_ATOMS: atom_id res chain seq x y z
N ASP A 1 0.90 21.54 -5.72
CA ASP A 1 0.36 22.84 -6.13
C ASP A 1 0.05 23.68 -4.91
N ASN A 2 0.24 24.99 -4.97
CA ASN A 2 -0.16 25.91 -3.90
C ASN A 2 -1.39 26.73 -4.30
N ALA A 3 -2.12 27.24 -3.32
CA ALA A 3 -3.34 28.04 -3.54
C ALA A 3 -3.11 29.31 -4.39
N LEU A 4 -1.88 29.79 -4.48
CA LEU A 4 -1.49 30.98 -5.26
C LEU A 4 -1.16 30.65 -6.73
N GLY A 5 -1.13 29.38 -7.14
CA GLY A 5 -0.79 28.98 -8.50
C GLY A 5 0.66 29.31 -8.91
N THR A 6 1.55 29.49 -7.95
CA THR A 6 2.97 29.85 -8.20
C THR A 6 3.91 28.64 -8.08
N LEU A 7 3.41 27.53 -7.54
CA LEU A 7 4.14 26.27 -7.43
C LEU A 7 3.28 25.14 -7.99
N PHE A 8 3.84 24.39 -8.94
CA PHE A 8 3.22 23.23 -9.56
C PHE A 8 4.07 21.97 -9.29
N ASN A 9 3.42 20.84 -9.02
CA ASN A 9 4.08 19.56 -8.83
C ASN A 9 4.17 18.79 -10.16
N MET A 10 5.32 18.18 -10.42
CA MET A 10 5.49 17.26 -11.56
C MET A 10 5.18 15.81 -11.11
N VAL A 11 3.96 15.34 -11.41
CA VAL A 11 3.51 13.98 -11.06
C VAL A 11 4.22 12.95 -11.93
N GLY A 12 4.76 11.88 -11.31
CA GLY A 12 5.42 10.78 -12.02
C GLY A 12 6.90 10.99 -12.35
N PHE A 13 7.51 12.06 -11.84
CA PHE A 13 8.92 12.41 -12.07
C PHE A 13 9.83 12.12 -10.86
N GLN A 14 9.49 11.12 -10.03
CA GLN A 14 10.38 10.66 -8.97
C GLN A 14 11.67 10.10 -9.58
N THR A 15 12.84 10.56 -9.12
CA THR A 15 14.12 10.24 -9.78
C THR A 15 15.29 10.16 -8.80
N LYS A 16 16.30 9.39 -9.19
CA LYS A 16 17.61 9.28 -8.50
C LYS A 16 18.70 10.14 -9.15
N LEU A 17 18.37 10.88 -10.21
CA LEU A 17 19.33 11.74 -10.90
C LEU A 17 19.85 12.85 -9.99
N LYS A 18 21.08 13.31 -10.24
CA LYS A 18 21.60 14.52 -9.59
C LYS A 18 20.78 15.74 -10.03
N HIS A 19 20.69 16.74 -9.17
CA HIS A 19 19.88 17.95 -9.42
C HIS A 19 20.18 18.63 -10.78
N GLY A 20 21.45 18.72 -11.20
CA GLY A 20 21.81 19.27 -12.51
C GLY A 20 21.17 18.50 -13.68
N ALA A 21 21.34 17.17 -13.68
CA ALA A 21 20.74 16.30 -14.68
C ALA A 21 19.20 16.32 -14.67
N GLN A 22 18.58 16.48 -13.49
CA GLN A 22 17.12 16.68 -13.40
C GLN A 22 16.69 17.96 -14.10
N ALA A 23 17.33 19.09 -13.80
CA ALA A 23 16.98 20.38 -14.38
C ALA A 23 17.16 20.39 -15.90
N GLU A 24 18.25 19.82 -16.40
CA GLU A 24 18.49 19.65 -17.84
C GLU A 24 17.41 18.79 -18.50
N THR A 25 17.11 17.63 -17.90
CA THR A 25 16.13 16.68 -18.44
C THR A 25 14.72 17.27 -18.46
N PHE A 26 14.30 17.92 -17.38
CA PHE A 26 12.94 18.46 -17.27
C PHE A 26 12.72 19.66 -18.21
N ARG A 27 13.75 20.44 -18.53
CA ARG A 27 13.67 21.53 -19.54
C ARG A 27 13.52 21.04 -20.97
N MET A 28 13.81 19.77 -21.25
CA MET A 28 13.54 19.19 -22.56
C MET A 28 12.04 18.92 -22.79
N ILE A 29 11.21 18.97 -21.74
CA ILE A 29 9.76 18.79 -21.86
C ILE A 29 9.16 20.07 -22.46
N PRO A 30 8.39 19.97 -23.56
CA PRO A 30 7.70 21.12 -24.14
C PRO A 30 6.86 21.87 -23.09
N GLY A 31 7.07 23.17 -22.97
CA GLY A 31 6.41 24.05 -21.99
C GLY A 31 7.23 24.29 -20.72
N LEU A 32 8.29 23.53 -20.47
CA LEU A 32 9.16 23.68 -19.28
C LEU A 32 10.56 24.21 -19.60
N GLN A 33 10.82 24.68 -20.82
CA GLN A 33 12.16 25.10 -21.26
C GLN A 33 12.76 26.18 -20.35
N ASN A 34 11.93 27.11 -19.87
CA ASN A 34 12.33 28.21 -18.98
C ASN A 34 11.86 28.00 -17.53
N ALA A 35 11.46 26.78 -17.15
CA ALA A 35 10.96 26.51 -15.81
C ALA A 35 12.04 26.77 -14.74
N GLN A 36 11.61 27.38 -13.64
CA GLN A 36 12.41 27.50 -12.43
C GLN A 36 11.98 26.42 -11.43
N PHE A 37 12.93 25.58 -11.05
CA PHE A 37 12.67 24.47 -10.13
C PHE A 37 12.91 24.92 -8.69
N ALA A 38 11.83 25.29 -7.99
CA ALA A 38 11.89 25.66 -6.57
C ALA A 38 12.34 24.49 -5.67
N ARG A 39 12.03 23.25 -6.07
CA ARG A 39 12.48 22.02 -5.41
C ARG A 39 12.67 20.91 -6.45
N LEU A 40 13.85 20.30 -6.45
CA LEU A 40 14.16 19.14 -7.28
C LEU A 40 13.92 17.83 -6.51
N GLY A 41 13.74 16.74 -7.26
CA GLY A 41 13.50 15.42 -6.70
C GLY A 41 14.70 14.93 -5.88
N GLY A 42 14.44 14.29 -4.75
CA GLY A 42 15.47 13.70 -3.90
C GLY A 42 15.09 12.28 -3.51
N LEU A 43 16.09 11.46 -3.25
CA LEU A 43 15.86 10.17 -2.59
C LEU A 43 15.59 10.44 -1.10
N HIS A 44 14.39 10.10 -0.64
CA HIS A 44 14.07 10.19 0.78
C HIS A 44 14.59 8.94 1.50
N ARG A 45 15.38 9.14 2.56
CA ARG A 45 15.75 8.06 3.46
C ARG A 45 14.58 7.80 4.39
N ASN A 46 13.99 6.61 4.31
CA ASN A 46 12.93 6.18 5.21
C ASN A 46 13.49 5.24 6.29
N THR A 47 13.15 5.52 7.54
CA THR A 47 13.40 4.60 8.66
C THR A 47 12.20 3.70 8.83
N TYR A 48 12.39 2.39 8.80
CA TYR A 48 11.34 1.40 8.98
C TYR A 48 11.87 0.19 9.76
N LEU A 49 10.97 -0.51 10.45
CA LEU A 49 11.26 -1.74 11.18
C LEU A 49 11.47 -2.90 10.20
N ASN A 50 12.30 -3.87 10.55
CA ASN A 50 12.23 -5.21 9.95
C ASN A 50 10.99 -5.95 10.49
N SER A 51 9.81 -5.43 10.15
CA SER A 51 8.54 -5.78 10.78
C SER A 51 8.15 -7.25 10.63
N PRO A 52 8.47 -8.00 9.55
CA PRO A 52 8.11 -9.42 9.51
C PRO A 52 8.74 -10.22 10.65
N HIS A 53 9.93 -9.81 11.09
CA HIS A 53 10.65 -10.43 12.20
C HIS A 53 10.17 -9.90 13.55
N LEU A 54 9.80 -8.62 13.63
CA LEU A 54 9.56 -7.92 14.88
C LEU A 54 8.09 -7.87 15.31
N LEU A 55 7.15 -7.85 14.36
CA LEU A 55 5.74 -7.67 14.62
C LEU A 55 4.98 -8.99 14.47
N ASP A 56 3.93 -9.17 15.29
CA ASP A 56 2.92 -10.20 15.09
C ASP A 56 1.76 -9.67 14.22
N ARG A 57 0.84 -10.57 13.84
CA ARG A 57 -0.35 -10.22 13.04
C ARG A 57 -1.30 -9.21 13.73
N GLN A 58 -1.17 -9.03 15.04
CA GLN A 58 -1.90 -8.02 15.83
C GLN A 58 -1.20 -6.65 15.82
N LEU A 59 -0.15 -6.49 15.00
CA LEU A 59 0.68 -5.31 14.83
C LEU A 59 1.44 -4.93 16.10
N ARG A 60 1.62 -5.90 17.01
CA ARG A 60 2.35 -5.75 18.26
C ARG A 60 3.81 -6.11 18.08
N LEU A 61 4.68 -5.46 18.83
CA LEU A 61 6.07 -5.90 18.96
C LEU A 61 6.11 -7.25 19.69
N LYS A 62 6.63 -8.30 19.05
CA LYS A 62 6.71 -9.66 19.62
C LYS A 62 7.42 -9.67 20.99
N ALA A 63 8.49 -8.88 21.13
CA ALA A 63 9.26 -8.76 22.36
C ALA A 63 8.57 -7.91 23.45
N MET A 64 7.59 -7.07 23.10
CA MET A 64 6.88 -6.21 24.04
C MET A 64 5.42 -6.01 23.59
N PRO A 65 4.52 -7.00 23.80
CA PRO A 65 3.17 -7.00 23.23
C PRO A 65 2.26 -5.83 23.63
N ARG A 66 2.63 -5.03 24.65
CA ARG A 66 1.94 -3.78 24.98
C ARG A 66 2.17 -2.66 23.96
N LEU A 67 3.18 -2.77 23.09
CA LEU A 67 3.49 -1.80 22.05
C LEU A 67 2.95 -2.28 20.70
N ARG A 68 2.26 -1.38 19.99
CA ARG A 68 1.87 -1.57 18.59
C ARG A 68 2.48 -0.49 17.70
N PHE A 69 2.68 -0.83 16.44
CA PHE A 69 3.19 0.08 15.41
C PHE A 69 2.19 0.17 14.25
N ALA A 70 2.17 1.33 13.58
CA ALA A 70 1.34 1.56 12.41
C ALA A 70 1.99 2.61 11.49
N GLY A 71 1.58 2.63 10.23
CA GLY A 71 2.05 3.59 9.24
C GLY A 71 3.44 3.27 8.71
N GLN A 72 4.08 4.26 8.08
CA GLN A 72 5.33 4.05 7.34
C GLN A 72 6.44 3.34 8.12
N VAL A 73 6.50 3.50 9.44
CA VAL A 73 7.48 2.83 10.31
C VAL A 73 7.37 1.29 10.27
N THR A 74 6.20 0.74 9.93
CA THR A 74 6.00 -0.71 9.77
C THR A 74 6.36 -1.22 8.37
N GLY A 75 6.81 -0.37 7.46
CA GLY A 75 7.10 -0.77 6.08
C GLY A 75 5.88 -0.82 5.16
N VAL A 76 4.81 -0.09 5.46
CA VAL A 76 3.83 0.30 4.43
C VAL A 76 4.25 1.62 3.79
N GLU A 77 3.87 1.84 2.53
CA GLU A 77 4.19 3.08 1.81
C GLU A 77 2.92 3.73 1.25
N GLY A 78 2.78 5.04 1.44
CA GLY A 78 1.62 5.80 1.01
C GLY A 78 0.74 6.28 2.16
N TYR A 79 0.05 7.41 1.93
CA TYR A 79 -0.80 8.05 2.93
C TYR A 79 -2.04 7.20 3.25
N VAL A 80 -2.64 6.58 2.23
CA VAL A 80 -3.85 5.77 2.37
C VAL A 80 -3.53 4.50 3.16
N GLU A 81 -2.43 3.83 2.84
CA GLU A 81 -1.92 2.66 3.53
C GLU A 81 -1.59 3.00 4.98
N SER A 82 -0.91 4.13 5.21
CA SER A 82 -0.56 4.55 6.57
C SER A 82 -1.80 4.85 7.42
N ALA A 83 -2.80 5.53 6.85
CA ALA A 83 -4.06 5.81 7.53
C ALA A 83 -4.86 4.53 7.81
N ALA A 84 -4.93 3.61 6.84
CA ALA A 84 -5.62 2.33 6.99
C ALA A 84 -4.98 1.47 8.09
N MET A 85 -3.65 1.38 8.10
CA MET A 85 -2.92 0.65 9.15
C MET A 85 -3.07 1.32 10.52
N GLY A 86 -3.10 2.66 10.58
CA GLY A 86 -3.38 3.40 11.81
C GLY A 86 -4.77 3.09 12.38
N LEU A 87 -5.80 3.13 11.53
CA LEU A 87 -7.17 2.75 11.91
C LEU A 87 -7.23 1.31 12.42
N LEU A 88 -6.63 0.37 11.68
CA LEU A 88 -6.60 -1.04 12.06
C LEU A 88 -5.90 -1.25 13.41
N THR A 89 -4.71 -0.70 13.60
CA THR A 89 -3.98 -0.77 14.87
C THR A 89 -4.81 -0.23 16.03
N GLY A 90 -5.52 0.89 15.82
CA GLY A 90 -6.44 1.45 16.81
C GLY A 90 -7.60 0.52 17.16
N ARG A 91 -8.24 -0.10 16.16
CA ARG A 91 -9.33 -1.07 16.39
C ARG A 91 -8.84 -2.30 17.17
N LEU A 92 -7.67 -2.85 16.81
CA LEU A 92 -7.08 -3.99 17.51
C LEU A 92 -6.69 -3.65 18.96
N ALA A 93 -6.15 -2.45 19.19
CA ALA A 93 -5.84 -1.96 20.53
C ALA A 93 -7.09 -1.77 21.39
N ALA A 94 -8.14 -1.16 20.83
CA ALA A 94 -9.41 -0.94 21.52
C ALA A 94 -10.11 -2.27 21.87
N ALA A 95 -10.13 -3.23 20.95
CA ALA A 95 -10.67 -4.57 21.21
C ALA A 95 -9.95 -5.23 22.40
N GLN A 96 -8.61 -5.21 22.40
CA GLN A 96 -7.83 -5.76 23.51
C GLN A 96 -8.13 -5.06 24.84
N ALA A 97 -8.22 -3.72 24.85
CA ALA A 97 -8.53 -2.96 26.06
C ALA A 97 -9.92 -3.29 26.64
N LEU A 98 -10.86 -3.68 25.77
CA LEU A 98 -12.21 -4.12 26.13
C LEU A 98 -12.29 -5.63 26.44
N GLY A 99 -11.17 -6.34 26.48
CA GLY A 99 -11.14 -7.80 26.72
C GLY A 99 -11.73 -8.63 25.58
N ARG A 100 -11.82 -8.06 24.37
CA ARG A 100 -12.30 -8.74 23.16
C ARG A 100 -11.12 -9.21 22.33
N ASP A 101 -11.32 -10.30 21.60
CA ASP A 101 -10.38 -10.75 20.58
C ASP A 101 -10.91 -10.33 19.21
N LEU A 102 -10.15 -9.50 18.50
CA LEU A 102 -10.44 -9.07 17.13
C LEU A 102 -9.30 -9.56 16.25
N SER A 103 -9.62 -10.47 15.32
CA SER A 103 -8.65 -10.90 14.33
C SER A 103 -8.35 -9.78 13.33
N PRO A 104 -7.16 -9.75 12.71
CA PRO A 104 -6.89 -8.84 11.60
C PRO A 104 -7.78 -9.16 10.38
N PRO A 105 -7.97 -8.20 9.44
CA PRO A 105 -8.73 -8.43 8.23
C PRO A 105 -8.17 -9.60 7.40
N PRO A 106 -9.01 -10.34 6.66
CA PRO A 106 -8.57 -11.42 5.79
C PRO A 106 -7.55 -10.98 4.73
N PRO A 107 -6.61 -11.85 4.32
CA PRO A 107 -5.51 -11.51 3.41
C PRO A 107 -5.98 -11.10 2.00
N GLU A 108 -7.19 -11.48 1.60
CA GLU A 108 -7.80 -11.02 0.36
C GLU A 108 -8.30 -9.56 0.40
N THR A 109 -8.33 -8.93 1.57
CA THR A 109 -8.60 -7.50 1.70
C THR A 109 -7.32 -6.68 1.53
N ALA A 110 -7.42 -5.42 1.12
CA ALA A 110 -6.25 -4.54 1.01
C ALA A 110 -5.50 -4.39 2.35
N MET A 111 -6.24 -4.25 3.46
CA MET A 111 -5.65 -4.14 4.80
C MET A 111 -4.98 -5.45 5.23
N GLY A 112 -5.65 -6.59 5.06
CA GLY A 112 -5.10 -7.90 5.42
C GLY A 112 -3.88 -8.26 4.58
N ALA A 113 -3.87 -7.93 3.29
CA ALA A 113 -2.70 -8.11 2.44
C ALA A 113 -1.49 -7.30 2.92
N LEU A 114 -1.69 -6.05 3.37
CA LEU A 114 -0.64 -5.24 3.98
C LEU A 114 -0.17 -5.82 5.32
N VAL A 115 -1.09 -6.31 6.17
CA VAL A 115 -0.75 -7.01 7.41
C VAL A 115 0.13 -8.22 7.11
N GLU A 116 -0.25 -9.07 6.16
CA GLU A 116 0.55 -10.22 5.77
C GLU A 116 1.93 -9.79 5.27
N HIS A 117 2.01 -8.80 4.37
CA HIS A 117 3.29 -8.30 3.86
C HIS A 117 4.26 -7.91 4.98
N ILE A 118 3.77 -7.16 5.97
CA ILE A 118 4.61 -6.61 7.05
C ILE A 118 4.81 -7.56 8.23
N THR A 119 4.11 -8.70 8.31
CA THR A 119 4.17 -9.63 9.46
C THR A 119 4.52 -11.09 9.12
N GLY A 120 4.40 -11.52 7.86
CA GLY A 120 4.60 -12.92 7.49
C GLY A 120 4.84 -13.23 6.00
N GLY A 121 4.71 -12.26 5.10
CA GLY A 121 4.75 -12.46 3.65
C GLY A 121 6.14 -12.53 3.02
N HIS A 122 7.22 -12.45 3.80
CA HIS A 122 8.58 -12.52 3.25
C HIS A 122 9.04 -13.97 3.09
N LEU A 123 9.29 -14.35 1.83
CA LEU A 123 10.00 -15.58 1.47
C LEU A 123 11.40 -15.55 2.11
N ALA A 124 11.77 -16.64 2.78
CA ALA A 124 13.08 -16.84 3.36
C ALA A 124 14.17 -16.52 2.30
N GLY A 125 15.04 -15.54 2.59
CA GLY A 125 16.16 -15.14 1.72
C GLY A 125 16.03 -13.78 1.02
N SER A 126 14.89 -13.09 1.09
CA SER A 126 14.71 -11.74 0.50
C SER A 126 14.74 -10.63 1.54
N LYS A 127 15.34 -9.47 1.20
CA LYS A 127 15.43 -8.31 2.08
C LYS A 127 14.09 -7.57 2.12
N PHE A 128 13.49 -7.43 3.31
CA PHE A 128 12.27 -6.66 3.53
C PHE A 128 12.38 -5.23 3.01
N GLN A 129 11.42 -4.84 2.16
CA GLN A 129 11.26 -3.49 1.63
C GLN A 129 9.84 -2.97 1.88
N PRO A 130 9.68 -1.66 2.18
CA PRO A 130 8.38 -1.05 2.25
C PRO A 130 7.60 -1.19 0.94
N MET A 131 6.29 -1.29 1.03
CA MET A 131 5.44 -1.42 -0.17
C MET A 131 4.07 -0.79 0.03
N ASN A 132 3.53 -0.25 -1.06
CA ASN A 132 2.14 0.19 -1.15
C ASN A 132 1.22 -0.97 -1.54
N ILE A 133 -0.10 -0.78 -1.43
CA ILE A 133 -1.02 -1.83 -1.86
C ILE A 133 -0.99 -1.98 -3.38
N ASN A 134 -0.94 -3.23 -3.85
CA ASN A 134 -1.07 -3.58 -5.25
C ASN A 134 -1.69 -4.97 -5.42
N TYR A 135 -2.25 -5.27 -6.60
CA TYR A 135 -2.92 -6.55 -6.84
C TYR A 135 -2.01 -7.79 -6.71
N GLY A 136 -0.69 -7.63 -6.73
CA GLY A 136 0.26 -8.71 -6.50
C GLY A 136 0.33 -9.17 -5.04
N LEU A 137 -0.10 -8.33 -4.09
CA LEU A 137 -0.19 -8.70 -2.67
C LEU A 137 -1.43 -9.52 -2.33
N LEU A 138 -2.49 -9.42 -3.14
CA LEU A 138 -3.72 -10.16 -2.89
C LEU A 138 -3.54 -11.62 -3.35
N PRO A 139 -4.15 -12.60 -2.63
CA PRO A 139 -4.16 -13.99 -3.06
C PRO A 139 -4.62 -14.12 -4.52
N PRO A 140 -3.97 -14.97 -5.33
CA PRO A 140 -4.28 -15.06 -6.75
C PRO A 140 -5.72 -15.52 -6.99
N LEU A 141 -6.26 -15.09 -8.13
CA LEU A 141 -7.57 -15.48 -8.63
C LEU A 141 -7.45 -15.77 -10.12
N GLU A 142 -8.16 -16.78 -10.62
CA GLU A 142 -8.17 -17.13 -12.04
C GLU A 142 -8.92 -16.09 -12.86
N ALA A 143 -8.35 -15.68 -13.99
CA ALA A 143 -9.01 -14.68 -14.82
C ALA A 143 -10.30 -15.27 -15.44
N PRO A 144 -11.44 -14.57 -15.33
CA PRO A 144 -12.71 -15.08 -15.85
C PRO A 144 -12.64 -15.19 -17.37
N LYS A 145 -13.19 -16.29 -17.91
CA LYS A 145 -13.26 -16.55 -19.35
C LYS A 145 -14.54 -15.99 -19.98
N VAL A 146 -15.58 -15.83 -19.17
CA VAL A 146 -16.90 -15.28 -19.52
C VAL A 146 -17.30 -14.20 -18.53
N ASP A 147 -18.14 -13.26 -18.95
CA ASP A 147 -18.73 -12.23 -18.10
C ASP A 147 -20.01 -12.73 -17.40
N GLU A 148 -20.66 -11.84 -16.65
CA GLU A 148 -21.88 -12.12 -15.89
C GLU A 148 -23.06 -12.53 -16.80
N ALA A 149 -23.06 -12.15 -18.08
CA ALA A 149 -24.07 -12.50 -19.07
C ALA A 149 -23.71 -13.78 -19.87
N GLY A 150 -22.60 -14.45 -19.52
CA GLY A 150 -22.12 -15.64 -20.21
C GLY A 150 -21.36 -15.35 -21.52
N VAL A 151 -21.06 -14.09 -21.82
CA VAL A 151 -20.34 -13.68 -23.03
C VAL A 151 -18.83 -13.82 -22.81
N LYS A 152 -18.13 -14.37 -23.81
CA LYS A 152 -16.68 -14.60 -23.74
C LYS A 152 -15.90 -13.29 -23.61
N ILE A 153 -15.07 -13.19 -22.57
CA ILE A 153 -14.21 -12.02 -22.34
C ILE A 153 -12.97 -12.09 -23.25
N PRO A 154 -12.70 -11.06 -24.06
CA PRO A 154 -11.49 -10.96 -24.86
C PRO A 154 -10.22 -11.06 -24.01
N LEU A 155 -9.18 -11.72 -24.51
CA LEU A 155 -7.93 -11.97 -23.75
C LEU A 155 -7.32 -10.67 -23.17
N LYS A 156 -7.38 -9.57 -23.94
CA LYS A 156 -6.86 -8.25 -23.54
C LYS A 156 -7.61 -7.65 -22.33
N GLU A 157 -8.86 -8.04 -22.12
CA GLU A 157 -9.71 -7.51 -21.05
C GLU A 157 -9.71 -8.38 -19.79
N ARG A 158 -9.26 -9.63 -19.91
CA ARG A 158 -9.21 -10.58 -18.79
C ARG A 158 -8.40 -10.09 -17.60
N GLY A 159 -7.32 -9.33 -17.84
CA GLY A 159 -6.54 -8.72 -16.77
C GLY A 159 -7.34 -7.70 -15.95
N ARG A 160 -8.16 -6.88 -16.61
CA ARG A 160 -9.07 -5.93 -15.95
C ARG A 160 -10.20 -6.68 -15.23
N ALA A 161 -10.79 -7.67 -15.87
CA ALA A 161 -11.85 -8.49 -15.27
C ALA A 161 -11.37 -9.24 -14.02
N LYS A 162 -10.16 -9.81 -14.06
CA LYS A 162 -9.51 -10.42 -12.89
C LYS A 162 -9.35 -9.42 -11.74
N LYS A 163 -8.81 -8.23 -12.01
CA LYS A 163 -8.64 -7.18 -10.99
C LYS A 163 -9.99 -6.79 -10.37
N ARG A 164 -11.04 -6.63 -11.18
CA ARG A 164 -12.41 -6.35 -10.71
C ARG A 164 -12.92 -7.46 -9.77
N LEU A 165 -12.79 -8.73 -10.14
CA LEU A 165 -13.19 -9.85 -9.28
C LEU A 165 -12.40 -9.89 -7.97
N MET A 166 -11.09 -9.62 -8.02
CA MET A 166 -10.28 -9.51 -6.81
C MET A 166 -10.77 -8.38 -5.90
N SER A 167 -11.18 -7.23 -6.46
CA SER A 167 -11.76 -6.12 -5.70
C SER A 167 -13.10 -6.47 -5.07
N ILE A 168 -13.98 -7.15 -5.80
CA ILE A 168 -15.30 -7.59 -5.28
C ILE A 168 -15.09 -8.54 -4.10
N ARG A 169 -14.28 -9.59 -4.28
CA ARG A 169 -13.91 -10.51 -3.20
C ARG A 169 -13.34 -9.78 -1.99
N ALA A 170 -12.42 -8.85 -2.22
CA ALA A 170 -11.80 -8.03 -1.15
C ALA A 170 -12.84 -7.20 -0.38
N MET A 171 -13.79 -6.59 -1.08
CA MET A 171 -14.85 -5.79 -0.47
C MET A 171 -15.80 -6.66 0.36
N ASP A 172 -16.18 -7.82 -0.15
CA ASP A 172 -17.10 -8.72 0.55
C ASP A 172 -16.45 -9.34 1.79
N SER A 173 -15.19 -9.77 1.70
CA SER A 173 -14.43 -10.23 2.87
C SER A 173 -14.23 -9.12 3.91
N LEU A 174 -14.01 -7.88 3.47
CA LEU A 174 -13.86 -6.75 4.40
C LEU A 174 -15.17 -6.42 5.12
N LYS A 175 -16.31 -6.47 4.42
CA LYS A 175 -17.63 -6.29 5.03
C LYS A 175 -17.91 -7.38 6.05
N ALA A 176 -17.71 -8.64 5.67
CA ALA A 176 -17.90 -9.78 6.56
C ALA A 176 -17.02 -9.67 7.83
N TRP A 177 -15.76 -9.27 7.68
CA TRP A 177 -14.87 -9.03 8.82
C TRP A 177 -15.34 -7.87 9.71
N ARG A 178 -15.78 -6.76 9.11
CA ARG A 178 -16.31 -5.61 9.86
C ARG A 178 -17.54 -5.97 10.65
N ASP A 179 -18.43 -6.78 10.08
CA ASP A 179 -19.72 -7.12 10.68
C ASP A 179 -19.59 -8.22 11.77
N ALA A 180 -18.46 -8.95 11.78
CA ALA A 180 -18.18 -10.01 12.74
C ALA A 180 -17.59 -9.54 14.09
N GLY A 181 -17.15 -8.29 14.23
CA GLY A 181 -16.49 -7.80 15.45
C GLY A 181 -16.64 -6.31 15.73
#